data_AF-A0A2V7SNE7-F1
#
_entry.id   AF-A0A2V7SNE7-F1
#
_cell.length_a   1.000
_cell.length_b   1.000
_cell.length_c   1.000
_cell.angle_alpha   90.00
_cell.angle_beta   90.00
_cell.angle_gamma   90.00
#
_symmetry.space_group_name_H-M   'P 1'
#
loop_
_entity.id
_entity.type
_entity.pdbx_description
1 polymer ?
#
loop_
_entity_poly.entity_id
_entity_poly.type
_entity_poly.pdbx_seq_one_letter_code
_entity_poly.pdbx_strand_id
1 'polypeptide(L)'
;MTAAWRAARRIVEVWTRAPVQSGFPSENPFMRAAVRLALTLASVSCALAAAPAHAQTAAAPDSAKLRLVRQLIASAHLTEQAIQVIEQALPAQRAANPRVPAAFWDRFLEQARARRGELEDGYVALYDRNFTAAELRAMIAFYESPIGKRFVEVQPVLLREGMAMGQEWGTRIGSDVGRTLAAEGAQPGP
;
A
#
# COMPACT_ATOMS: atom_id res chain seq x y z
N MET A 1 -13.92 -28.84 27.26
CA MET A 1 -13.35 -27.87 26.30
C MET A 1 -12.16 -28.53 25.60
N THR A 2 -12.28 -28.85 24.32
CA THR A 2 -11.39 -29.77 23.60
C THR A 2 -10.05 -29.12 23.21
N ALA A 3 -9.02 -29.94 23.02
CA ALA A 3 -7.68 -29.52 22.62
C ALA A 3 -7.65 -28.66 21.36
N ALA A 4 -8.61 -28.86 20.44
CA ALA A 4 -8.81 -28.06 19.24
C ALA A 4 -9.09 -26.56 19.53
N TRP A 5 -9.80 -26.25 20.62
CA TRP A 5 -10.13 -24.88 21.00
C TRP A 5 -8.91 -24.11 21.56
N ARG A 6 -7.94 -24.83 22.13
CA ARG A 6 -6.66 -24.25 22.61
C ARG A 6 -5.69 -23.98 21.46
N ALA A 7 -5.71 -24.81 20.42
CA ALA A 7 -4.89 -24.60 19.22
C ALA A 7 -5.38 -23.40 18.40
N ALA A 8 -6.69 -23.27 18.19
CA ALA A 8 -7.28 -22.14 17.46
C ALA A 8 -7.02 -20.79 18.17
N ARG A 9 -7.11 -20.75 19.51
CA ARG A 9 -6.83 -19.53 20.28
C ARG A 9 -5.35 -19.12 20.23
N ARG A 10 -4.42 -20.08 20.20
CA ARG A 10 -2.97 -19.80 20.05
C ARG A 10 -2.64 -19.23 18.68
N ILE A 11 -3.28 -19.70 17.61
CA ILE A 11 -3.04 -19.18 16.24
C ILE A 11 -3.56 -17.74 16.11
N VAL A 12 -4.72 -17.44 16.70
CA VAL A 12 -5.28 -16.08 16.75
C VAL A 12 -4.44 -15.15 17.65
N GLU A 13 -3.95 -15.62 18.80
CA GLU A 13 -3.07 -14.84 19.69
C GLU A 13 -1.69 -14.56 19.06
N VAL A 14 -1.15 -15.50 18.27
CA VAL A 14 0.10 -15.30 17.51
C VAL A 14 -0.08 -14.26 16.40
N TRP A 15 -1.23 -14.24 15.72
CA TRP A 15 -1.52 -13.25 14.67
C TRP A 15 -1.91 -11.86 15.21
N THR A 16 -2.50 -11.79 16.40
CA THR A 16 -2.93 -10.52 17.02
C THR A 16 -1.83 -9.83 17.84
N ARG A 17 -0.76 -10.55 18.22
CA ARG A 17 0.39 -10.00 18.97
C ARG A 17 1.69 -9.91 18.18
N ALA A 18 1.74 -10.33 16.93
CA ALA A 18 2.88 -10.03 16.08
C ALA A 18 2.88 -8.51 15.79
N PRO A 19 3.92 -7.75 16.17
CA PRO A 19 4.08 -6.43 15.59
C PRO A 19 4.12 -6.62 14.08
N VAL A 20 3.45 -5.74 13.33
CA VAL A 20 3.63 -5.62 11.88
C VAL A 20 5.10 -5.29 11.65
N GLN A 21 5.95 -6.31 11.62
CA GLN A 21 7.29 -6.21 11.07
C GLN A 21 7.08 -6.21 9.56
N SER A 22 7.24 -5.02 8.99
CA SER A 22 7.36 -4.77 7.56
C SER A 22 8.51 -5.61 6.99
N GLY A 23 8.20 -6.83 6.58
CA GLY A 23 9.09 -7.75 5.88
C GLY A 23 8.70 -7.82 4.40
N PHE A 24 8.86 -6.73 3.66
CA PHE A 24 9.17 -6.88 2.23
C PHE A 24 10.69 -7.10 2.17
N PRO A 25 11.20 -8.19 1.56
CA PRO A 25 12.62 -8.34 1.35
C PRO A 25 13.07 -7.34 0.27
N SER A 26 13.37 -6.11 0.68
CA SER A 26 14.03 -5.13 -0.19
C SER A 26 15.55 -5.34 -0.12
N GLU A 27 16.02 -6.45 -0.64
CA GLU A 27 17.46 -6.67 -0.89
C GLU A 27 17.69 -6.94 -2.36
N ASN A 28 17.44 -5.91 -3.18
CA ASN A 28 17.83 -5.91 -4.59
C ASN A 28 19.12 -5.07 -4.74
N PRO A 29 20.31 -5.70 -4.88
CA PRO A 29 21.60 -4.99 -4.92
C PRO A 29 21.74 -4.05 -6.12
N PHE A 30 20.92 -4.25 -7.17
CA PHE A 30 20.89 -3.44 -8.39
C PHE A 30 20.27 -2.04 -8.21
N MET A 31 19.58 -1.76 -7.09
CA MET A 31 19.00 -0.44 -6.82
C MET A 31 19.94 0.51 -6.06
N ARG A 32 21.06 -0.01 -5.52
CA ARG A 32 22.09 0.80 -4.83
C ARG A 32 23.07 1.43 -5.83
N ALA A 33 23.23 0.83 -7.02
CA ALA A 33 24.14 1.32 -8.05
C ALA A 33 23.58 2.52 -8.84
N ALA A 34 22.25 2.59 -9.02
CA ALA A 34 21.61 3.65 -9.80
C ALA A 34 21.54 5.02 -9.06
N VAL A 35 21.58 5.04 -7.73
CA VAL A 35 21.48 6.28 -6.92
C VAL A 35 22.86 6.89 -6.63
N ARG A 36 23.96 6.16 -6.82
CA ARG A 36 25.33 6.65 -6.52
C ARG A 36 26.10 7.18 -7.72
N LEU A 37 25.56 7.11 -8.95
CA LEU A 37 26.21 7.60 -10.16
C LEU A 37 25.70 8.96 -10.67
N ALA A 38 24.82 9.64 -9.92
CA ALA A 38 24.34 10.99 -10.23
C ALA A 38 24.88 12.08 -9.27
N LEU A 39 25.97 11.79 -8.54
CA LEU A 39 26.45 12.61 -7.42
C LEU A 39 27.96 12.96 -7.47
N THR A 40 28.58 12.98 -8.65
CA THR A 40 30.01 13.38 -8.78
C THR A 40 30.29 14.30 -9.98
N LEU A 41 29.43 15.26 -10.29
CA LEU A 41 29.73 16.30 -11.28
C LEU A 41 28.90 17.58 -11.05
N ALA A 42 29.04 18.22 -9.89
CA ALA A 42 28.59 19.61 -9.69
C ALA A 42 29.25 20.27 -8.46
N SER A 43 30.56 20.08 -8.27
CA SER A 43 31.33 20.84 -7.28
C SER A 43 32.51 21.52 -7.96
N VAL A 44 32.18 22.46 -8.85
CA VAL A 44 33.08 23.51 -9.30
C VAL A 44 32.34 24.84 -9.16
N SER A 45 32.81 25.62 -8.18
CA SER A 45 32.79 27.09 -8.14
C SER A 45 31.45 27.82 -8.16
N CYS A 46 31.02 28.30 -6.99
CA CYS A 46 30.58 29.69 -6.90
C CYS A 46 30.97 30.28 -5.55
N ALA A 47 31.77 31.35 -5.62
CA ALA A 47 32.34 32.06 -4.50
C ALA A 47 31.34 33.03 -3.87
N LEU A 48 31.49 33.21 -2.56
CA LEU A 48 31.30 34.43 -1.76
C LEU A 48 30.31 35.49 -2.28
N ALA A 49 29.11 35.52 -1.69
CA ALA A 49 28.34 36.75 -1.49
C ALA A 49 27.52 36.63 -0.21
N ALA A 50 27.91 37.35 0.83
CA ALA A 50 27.11 37.54 2.03
C ALA A 50 25.96 38.50 1.69
N ALA A 51 24.73 37.98 1.63
CA ALA A 51 23.50 38.77 1.56
C ALA A 51 22.71 38.61 2.88
N PRO A 52 21.96 39.63 3.32
CA PRO A 52 21.37 39.65 4.64
C PRO A 52 20.29 38.57 4.74
N ALA A 53 20.33 37.82 5.84
CA ALA A 53 19.30 36.88 6.22
C ALA A 53 17.95 37.60 6.28
N HIS A 54 17.13 37.45 5.24
CA HIS A 54 15.72 37.78 5.32
C HIS A 54 15.14 36.83 6.35
N ALA A 55 14.69 37.39 7.48
CA ALA A 55 13.87 36.68 8.45
C ALA A 55 12.63 36.16 7.71
N GLN A 56 12.66 34.89 7.33
CA GLN A 56 11.48 34.18 6.86
C GLN A 56 10.54 34.06 8.04
N THR A 57 9.52 34.93 8.07
CA THR A 57 8.34 34.72 8.90
C THR A 57 7.85 33.31 8.63
N ALA A 58 8.00 32.44 9.61
CA ALA A 58 7.56 31.06 9.55
C ALA A 58 6.03 31.06 9.40
N ALA A 59 5.55 31.00 8.16
CA ALA A 59 4.17 30.60 7.90
C ALA A 59 3.97 29.24 8.58
N ALA A 60 2.94 29.14 9.42
CA ALA A 60 2.63 27.96 10.25
C ALA A 60 2.91 26.65 9.47
N PRO A 61 4.01 25.94 9.80
CA PRO A 61 4.56 24.87 8.97
C PRO A 61 3.57 23.73 8.69
N ASP A 62 2.61 23.52 9.60
CA ASP A 62 1.67 22.42 9.52
C ASP A 62 0.54 22.66 8.52
N SER A 63 0.01 23.89 8.38
CA SER A 63 -1.16 24.12 7.50
C SER A 63 -0.84 23.97 6.02
N ALA A 64 0.36 24.36 5.59
CA ALA A 64 0.78 24.29 4.18
C ALA A 64 1.10 22.86 3.75
N LYS A 65 1.78 22.10 4.61
CA LYS A 65 2.10 20.71 4.35
C LYS A 65 0.84 19.83 4.35
N LEU A 66 -0.08 20.05 5.30
CA LEU A 66 -1.36 19.33 5.33
C LEU A 66 -2.22 19.57 4.08
N ARG A 67 -2.15 20.77 3.47
CA ARG A 67 -2.79 21.03 2.16
C ARG A 67 -2.17 20.19 1.04
N LEU A 68 -0.84 20.09 1.00
CA LEU A 68 -0.15 19.24 0.03
C LEU A 68 -0.52 17.76 0.21
N VAL A 69 -0.59 17.29 1.46
CA VAL A 69 -0.99 15.90 1.72
C VAL A 69 -2.41 15.63 1.21
N ARG A 70 -3.38 16.50 1.51
CA ARG A 70 -4.75 16.36 1.00
C ARG A 70 -4.82 16.40 -0.52
N GLN A 71 -4.04 17.29 -1.15
CA GLN A 71 -3.94 17.34 -2.61
C GLN A 71 -3.37 16.04 -3.17
N LEU A 72 -2.32 15.48 -2.57
CA LEU A 72 -1.76 14.20 -2.99
C LEU A 72 -2.78 13.05 -2.88
N ILE A 73 -3.50 12.97 -1.75
CA ILE A 73 -4.54 11.95 -1.53
C ILE A 73 -5.61 12.03 -2.62
N ALA A 74 -6.05 13.25 -2.95
CA ALA A 74 -7.04 13.48 -4.00
C ALA A 74 -6.49 13.13 -5.39
N SER A 75 -5.29 13.58 -5.75
CA SER A 75 -4.68 13.32 -7.07
C SER A 75 -4.33 11.85 -7.30
N ALA A 76 -4.05 11.10 -6.22
CA ALA A 76 -3.79 9.67 -6.29
C ALA A 76 -5.04 8.79 -6.04
N HIS A 77 -6.20 9.38 -5.74
CA HIS A 77 -7.47 8.68 -5.47
C HIS A 77 -7.38 7.62 -4.34
N LEU A 78 -6.57 7.87 -3.30
CA LEU A 78 -6.25 6.84 -2.30
C LEU A 78 -7.49 6.38 -1.50
N THR A 79 -8.37 7.33 -1.14
CA THR A 79 -9.60 7.03 -0.39
C THR A 79 -10.58 6.22 -1.24
N GLU A 80 -10.75 6.58 -2.51
CA GLU A 80 -11.62 5.89 -3.46
C GLU A 80 -11.11 4.48 -3.73
N GLN A 81 -9.80 4.32 -3.95
CA GLN A 81 -9.17 3.02 -4.15
C GLN A 81 -9.37 2.11 -2.93
N ALA A 82 -9.23 2.62 -1.71
CA ALA A 82 -9.47 1.83 -0.50
C ALA A 82 -10.93 1.37 -0.38
N ILE A 83 -11.90 2.22 -0.72
CA ILE A 83 -13.32 1.83 -0.77
C ILE A 83 -13.54 0.77 -1.84
N GLN A 84 -12.94 0.91 -3.03
CA GLN A 84 -13.04 -0.10 -4.09
C GLN A 84 -12.50 -1.46 -3.65
N VAL A 85 -11.42 -1.51 -2.88
CA VAL A 85 -10.89 -2.76 -2.31
C VAL A 85 -11.91 -3.41 -1.37
N ILE A 86 -12.56 -2.62 -0.51
CA ILE A 86 -13.63 -3.11 0.37
C ILE A 86 -14.79 -3.69 -0.45
N GLU A 87 -15.22 -2.99 -1.50
CA GLU A 87 -16.29 -3.42 -2.40
C GLU A 87 -15.96 -4.73 -3.12
N GLN A 88 -14.73 -4.87 -3.60
CA GLN A 88 -14.26 -6.07 -4.29
C GLN A 88 -14.14 -7.28 -3.34
N ALA A 89 -13.78 -7.06 -2.08
CA ALA A 89 -13.66 -8.12 -1.09
C ALA A 89 -15.02 -8.58 -0.52
N LEU A 90 -16.05 -7.73 -0.61
CA LEU A 90 -17.35 -7.96 0.04
C LEU A 90 -18.02 -9.29 -0.34
N PRO A 91 -18.08 -9.70 -1.63
CA PRO A 91 -18.71 -10.97 -2.02
C PRO A 91 -18.04 -12.20 -1.38
N ALA A 92 -16.71 -12.23 -1.36
CA ALA A 92 -15.96 -13.31 -0.73
C ALA A 92 -16.21 -13.34 0.79
N GLN A 93 -16.26 -12.17 1.43
CA GLN A 93 -16.56 -12.07 2.86
C GLN A 93 -17.98 -12.52 3.20
N ARG A 94 -18.97 -12.20 2.36
CA ARG A 94 -20.34 -12.70 2.50
C ARG A 94 -20.40 -14.22 2.41
N ALA A 95 -19.74 -14.81 1.41
CA ALA A 95 -19.69 -16.25 1.22
C ALA A 95 -18.99 -16.97 2.40
N ALA A 96 -17.92 -16.38 2.93
CA ALA A 96 -17.19 -16.93 4.07
C ALA A 96 -17.94 -16.79 5.41
N ASN A 97 -18.91 -15.87 5.52
CA ASN A 97 -19.60 -15.54 6.76
C ASN A 97 -21.14 -15.61 6.62
N PRO A 98 -21.71 -16.79 6.31
CA PRO A 98 -23.15 -16.92 5.99
C PRO A 98 -24.08 -16.64 7.18
N ARG A 99 -23.54 -16.60 8.42
CA ARG A 99 -24.29 -16.24 9.63
C ARG A 99 -24.53 -14.74 9.76
N VAL A 100 -23.80 -13.91 9.02
CA VAL A 100 -23.95 -12.46 9.04
C VAL A 100 -25.04 -12.06 8.02
N PRO A 101 -26.12 -11.38 8.44
CA PRO A 101 -27.20 -11.02 7.53
C PRO A 101 -26.72 -10.18 6.33
N ALA A 102 -27.31 -10.40 5.14
CA ALA A 102 -26.97 -9.63 3.93
C ALA A 102 -27.04 -8.11 4.16
N ALA A 103 -28.08 -7.67 4.88
CA ALA A 103 -28.30 -6.26 5.22
C ALA A 103 -27.15 -5.63 6.02
N PHE A 104 -26.42 -6.41 6.85
CA PHE A 104 -25.24 -5.89 7.54
C PHE A 104 -24.18 -5.41 6.55
N TRP A 105 -23.91 -6.20 5.51
CA TRP A 105 -22.88 -5.89 4.53
C TRP A 105 -23.25 -4.68 3.67
N ASP A 106 -24.54 -4.54 3.32
CA ASP A 106 -25.03 -3.37 2.59
C ASP A 106 -24.89 -2.11 3.45
N ARG A 107 -25.28 -2.18 4.72
CA ARG A 107 -25.12 -1.08 5.69
C ARG A 107 -23.65 -0.76 5.98
N PHE A 108 -22.80 -1.76 6.06
CA PHE A 108 -21.36 -1.58 6.24
C PHE A 108 -20.76 -0.77 5.10
N LEU A 109 -21.09 -1.11 3.85
CA LEU A 109 -20.59 -0.38 2.69
C LEU A 109 -21.16 1.04 2.61
N GLU A 110 -22.44 1.22 2.91
CA GLU A 110 -23.06 2.55 3.04
C GLU A 110 -22.31 3.42 4.05
N GLN A 111 -22.05 2.88 5.24
CA GLN A 111 -21.32 3.58 6.30
C GLN A 111 -19.86 3.85 5.93
N ALA A 112 -19.17 2.91 5.28
CA ALA A 112 -17.79 3.10 4.82
C ALA A 112 -17.68 4.28 3.84
N ARG A 113 -18.63 4.41 2.91
CA ARG A 113 -18.69 5.54 1.97
C ARG A 113 -19.06 6.85 2.65
N ALA A 114 -20.02 6.82 3.57
CA ALA A 114 -20.47 8.00 4.31
C ALA A 114 -19.37 8.55 5.24
N ARG A 115 -18.57 7.66 5.84
CA ARG A 115 -17.50 7.99 6.79
C ARG A 115 -16.11 8.05 6.12
N ARG A 116 -16.05 8.21 4.80
CA ARG A 116 -14.79 8.26 4.05
C ARG A 116 -13.80 9.33 4.55
N GLY A 117 -14.30 10.42 5.13
CA GLY A 117 -13.47 11.47 5.71
C GLY A 117 -12.60 10.98 6.87
N GLU A 118 -13.06 9.99 7.64
CA GLU A 118 -12.25 9.39 8.72
C GLU A 118 -11.05 8.61 8.16
N LEU A 119 -11.25 7.94 7.02
CA LEU A 119 -10.18 7.25 6.32
C LEU A 119 -9.20 8.25 5.70
N GLU A 120 -9.71 9.32 5.10
CA GLU A 120 -8.90 10.42 4.56
C GLU A 120 -8.03 11.06 5.64
N ASP A 121 -8.59 11.38 6.82
CA ASP A 121 -7.83 11.93 7.94
C ASP A 121 -6.71 10.97 8.40
N GLY A 122 -6.98 9.66 8.38
CA GLY A 122 -5.97 8.63 8.61
C GLY A 122 -4.83 8.69 7.59
N TYR A 123 -5.14 8.83 6.30
CA TYR A 123 -4.13 9.04 5.26
C TYR A 123 -3.38 10.35 5.45
N VAL A 124 -4.07 11.43 5.83
CA VAL A 124 -3.42 12.73 6.07
C VAL A 124 -2.33 12.60 7.13
N ALA A 125 -2.67 12.01 8.29
CA ALA A 125 -1.71 11.81 9.38
C ALA A 125 -0.57 10.85 8.98
N LEU A 126 -0.86 9.84 8.15
CA LEU A 126 0.15 8.91 7.66
C LEU A 126 1.16 9.62 6.74
N TYR A 127 0.69 10.33 5.71
CA TYR A 127 1.57 10.97 4.73
C TYR A 127 2.31 12.17 5.31
N ASP A 128 1.67 12.94 6.21
CA ASP A 128 2.34 14.02 6.92
C ASP A 128 3.54 13.50 7.72
N ARG A 129 3.40 12.39 8.46
CA ARG A 129 4.52 11.84 9.24
C ARG A 129 5.69 11.32 8.38
N ASN A 130 5.43 10.86 7.16
CA ASN A 130 6.41 10.10 6.37
C ASN A 130 7.08 10.87 5.24
N PHE A 131 6.53 12.02 4.83
CA PHE A 131 7.04 12.78 3.70
C PHE A 131 7.30 14.24 4.04
N THR A 132 8.32 14.82 3.43
CA THR A 132 8.58 16.26 3.47
C THR A 132 7.68 17.01 2.49
N ALA A 133 7.51 18.31 2.69
CA ALA A 133 6.74 19.15 1.76
C ALA A 133 7.32 19.17 0.33
N ALA A 134 8.64 18.98 0.17
CA ALA A 134 9.29 18.91 -1.13
C ALA A 134 8.95 17.60 -1.86
N GLU A 135 9.01 16.46 -1.17
CA GLU A 135 8.62 15.16 -1.72
C GLU A 135 7.15 15.12 -2.07
N LEU A 136 6.28 15.65 -1.20
CA LEU A 136 4.84 15.75 -1.49
C LEU A 136 4.58 16.53 -2.78
N ARG A 137 5.25 17.67 -2.98
CA ARG A 137 5.14 18.44 -4.24
C ARG A 137 5.60 17.64 -5.46
N ALA A 138 6.70 16.90 -5.35
CA ALA A 138 7.19 16.07 -6.45
C ALA A 138 6.20 14.93 -6.78
N MET A 139 5.62 14.29 -5.76
CA MET A 139 4.60 13.25 -5.95
C MET A 139 3.34 13.83 -6.60
N ILE A 140 2.85 14.98 -6.12
CA ILE A 140 1.71 15.68 -6.72
C ILE A 140 1.98 15.99 -8.19
N ALA A 141 3.15 16.54 -8.53
CA ALA A 141 3.52 16.83 -9.91
C ALA A 141 3.50 15.59 -10.80
N PHE A 142 3.94 14.44 -10.28
CA PHE A 142 3.82 13.17 -10.99
C PHE A 142 2.35 12.78 -11.19
N TYR A 143 1.55 12.68 -10.13
CA TYR A 143 0.15 12.23 -10.21
C TYR A 143 -0.74 13.17 -11.05
N GLU A 144 -0.41 14.45 -11.13
CA GLU A 144 -1.14 15.43 -11.97
C GLU A 144 -0.69 15.43 -13.44
N SER A 145 0.47 14.85 -13.75
CA SER A 145 0.97 14.71 -15.12
C SER A 145 0.10 13.77 -15.97
N PRO A 146 0.11 13.88 -17.31
CA PRO A 146 -0.62 12.97 -18.18
C PRO A 146 -0.28 11.48 -17.94
N ILE A 147 1.00 11.18 -17.71
CA ILE A 147 1.44 9.80 -17.43
C ILE A 147 1.02 9.34 -16.03
N GLY A 148 1.05 10.21 -15.02
CA GLY A 148 0.60 9.87 -13.67
C GLY A 148 -0.90 9.59 -13.61
N LYS A 149 -1.72 10.42 -14.27
CA LYS A 149 -3.16 10.17 -14.42
C LYS A 149 -3.42 8.85 -15.12
N ARG A 150 -2.74 8.60 -16.25
CA ARG A 150 -2.84 7.33 -16.97
C ARG A 150 -2.46 6.16 -16.08
N PHE A 151 -1.39 6.29 -15.28
CA PHE A 151 -0.95 5.26 -14.35
C PHE A 151 -2.03 4.93 -13.31
N VAL A 152 -2.64 5.94 -12.68
CA VAL A 152 -3.72 5.73 -11.69
C VAL A 152 -4.93 5.05 -12.32
N GLU A 153 -5.30 5.43 -13.55
CA GLU A 153 -6.41 4.79 -14.29
C GLU A 153 -6.16 3.31 -14.59
N VAL A 154 -4.94 2.94 -14.99
CA VAL A 154 -4.63 1.55 -15.38
C VAL A 154 -4.24 0.66 -14.21
N GLN A 155 -3.82 1.24 -13.08
CA GLN A 155 -3.32 0.49 -11.94
C GLN A 155 -4.28 -0.62 -11.45
N PRO A 156 -5.60 -0.39 -11.31
CA PRO A 156 -6.52 -1.47 -10.93
C PRO A 156 -6.57 -2.63 -11.92
N VAL A 157 -6.40 -2.36 -13.22
CA VAL A 157 -6.35 -3.38 -14.27
C VAL A 157 -5.06 -4.19 -14.15
N LEU A 158 -3.92 -3.50 -14.05
CA LEU A 158 -2.61 -4.14 -13.90
C LEU A 158 -2.56 -5.05 -12.65
N LEU A 159 -3.13 -4.60 -11.53
CA LEU A 159 -3.21 -5.41 -10.31
C LEU A 159 -4.07 -6.66 -10.51
N ARG A 160 -5.24 -6.54 -11.13
CA ARG A 160 -6.13 -7.70 -11.38
C ARG A 160 -5.51 -8.72 -12.34
N GLU A 161 -4.96 -8.25 -13.45
CA GLU A 161 -4.31 -9.11 -14.44
C GLU A 161 -3.04 -9.75 -13.87
N GLY A 162 -2.25 -8.99 -13.11
CA GLY A 162 -1.07 -9.50 -12.41
C GLY A 162 -1.42 -10.60 -11.40
N MET A 163 -2.50 -10.43 -10.63
CA MET A 163 -2.98 -11.48 -9.73
C MET A 163 -3.39 -12.75 -10.49
N ALA A 164 -4.15 -12.63 -11.58
CA ALA A 164 -4.56 -13.78 -12.39
C ALA A 164 -3.35 -14.53 -12.97
N MET A 165 -2.36 -13.79 -13.48
CA MET A 165 -1.11 -14.35 -13.98
C MET A 165 -0.32 -15.08 -12.89
N GLY A 166 -0.28 -14.52 -11.67
CA GLY A 166 0.33 -15.16 -10.51
C GLY A 166 -0.37 -16.46 -10.09
N GLN A 167 -1.71 -16.49 -10.14
CA GLN A 167 -2.50 -17.71 -9.84
C GLN A 167 -2.23 -18.82 -10.87
N GLU A 168 -2.18 -18.47 -12.15
CA GLU A 168 -1.87 -19.43 -13.22
C GLU A 168 -0.46 -19.99 -13.05
N TRP A 169 0.52 -19.12 -12.84
CA TRP A 169 1.91 -19.51 -12.60
C TRP A 169 2.04 -20.43 -11.37
N GLY A 170 1.39 -20.08 -10.26
CA GLY A 170 1.38 -20.91 -9.04
C GLY A 170 0.70 -22.27 -9.23
N THR A 171 -0.41 -22.32 -9.97
CA THR A 171 -1.12 -23.56 -10.30
C THR A 171 -0.24 -24.51 -11.11
N ARG A 172 0.48 -23.97 -12.10
CA ARG A 172 1.43 -24.75 -12.91
C ARG A 172 2.55 -25.34 -12.04
N ILE A 173 3.18 -24.52 -11.20
CA ILE A 173 4.22 -24.99 -10.28
C ILE A 173 3.68 -26.07 -9.34
N GLY A 174 2.51 -25.86 -8.73
CA GLY A 174 1.90 -26.83 -7.82
C GLY A 174 1.62 -28.18 -8.51
N SER A 175 1.15 -28.14 -9.76
CA SER A 175 0.95 -29.33 -10.59
C SER A 175 2.27 -30.05 -10.88
N ASP A 176 3.30 -29.33 -11.27
CA ASP A 176 4.62 -29.89 -11.57
C ASP A 176 5.25 -30.54 -10.33
N VAL A 177 5.24 -29.83 -9.19
CA VAL A 177 5.73 -30.34 -7.91
C VAL A 177 4.92 -31.56 -7.47
N GLY A 178 3.60 -31.52 -7.57
CA GLY A 178 2.73 -32.64 -7.22
C GLY A 178 3.04 -33.90 -8.04
N ARG A 179 3.29 -33.75 -9.35
CA ARG A 179 3.70 -34.87 -10.22
C ARG A 179 5.05 -35.45 -9.82
N THR A 180 6.04 -34.60 -9.51
CA THR A 180 7.36 -35.04 -9.07
C THR A 180 7.27 -35.80 -7.74
N LEU A 181 6.59 -35.24 -6.74
CA LEU A 181 6.44 -35.86 -5.43
C LEU A 181 5.70 -37.20 -5.51
N ALA A 182 4.68 -37.31 -6.35
CA ALA A 182 3.97 -38.57 -6.59
C ALA A 182 4.90 -39.63 -7.21
N ALA A 183 5.76 -39.25 -8.16
CA ALA A 183 6.76 -40.14 -8.76
C ALA A 183 7.84 -40.60 -7.75
N GLU A 184 8.16 -39.76 -6.76
CA GLU A 184 9.10 -40.04 -5.68
C GLU A 184 8.46 -40.86 -4.53
N GLY A 185 7.17 -41.17 -4.61
CA GLY A 185 6.45 -41.96 -3.60
C GLY A 185 6.07 -41.18 -2.35
N ALA A 186 6.13 -39.84 -2.38
CA ALA A 186 5.64 -39.01 -1.29
C ALA A 186 4.11 -39.14 -1.19
N GLN A 187 3.62 -39.57 -0.02
CA GLN A 187 2.19 -39.66 0.25
C GLN A 187 1.68 -38.29 0.71
N PRO A 188 0.49 -37.83 0.26
CA PRO A 188 -0.14 -36.66 0.83
C PRO A 188 -0.33 -36.85 2.34
N GLY A 189 -0.07 -35.80 3.12
CA GLY A 189 -0.29 -35.82 4.57
C GLY A 189 -1.76 -36.05 4.94
N PRO A 190 -2.05 -36.52 6.16
CA PRO A 190 -3.40 -36.83 6.63
C PRO A 190 -4.34 -35.60 6.67
#